data_AF-A0A2J7W8P4-F1
#
_entry.id   AF-A0A2J7W8P4-F1
#
_cell.length_a   1.000
_cell.length_b   1.000
_cell.length_c   1.000
_cell.angle_alpha   90.00
_cell.angle_beta   90.00
_cell.angle_gamma   90.00
#
_symmetry.space_group_name_H-M   'P 1'
#
loop_
_entity.id
_entity.type
_entity.pdbx_description
1 polymer ?
#
loop_
_entity_poly.entity_id
_entity_poly.type
_entity_poly.pdbx_seq_one_letter_code
_entity_poly.pdbx_strand_id
1 'polypeptide(L)'
;MTKHLLGAALAAFVFLPVTSYAAADRQRQAEVARRGPDVMPFSLKATTHVFTKTADGGVQRVVAKSAADNRQVKLVRGHLREIRAQFLKGDFSGPAHIHGAEMPGLAQLKTTKPGQLAISYKDVAGGAELTYRTADIQLVSALHAWFDAQLSDHGADAMAGHHGHSHHDTPKQ
;
A
#
# COMPACT_ATOMS: atom_id res chain seq x y z
N MET A 1 43.94 -22.87 50.25
CA MET A 1 42.81 -21.93 50.20
C MET A 1 43.28 -20.62 49.58
N THR A 2 43.15 -20.45 48.25
CA THR A 2 43.42 -19.14 47.62
C THR A 2 42.67 -19.00 46.28
N LYS A 3 41.48 -18.41 46.42
CA LYS A 3 40.67 -17.58 45.51
C LYS A 3 41.00 -17.59 44.00
N HIS A 4 40.06 -18.08 43.19
CA HIS A 4 39.95 -17.77 41.77
C HIS A 4 39.30 -16.38 41.57
N LEU A 5 39.95 -15.52 40.79
CA LEU A 5 39.39 -14.24 40.33
C LEU A 5 38.48 -14.50 39.13
N LEU A 6 37.18 -14.22 39.29
CA LEU A 6 36.21 -14.14 38.20
C LEU A 6 36.48 -12.88 37.38
N GLY A 7 36.84 -13.03 36.11
CA GLY A 7 36.76 -11.96 35.12
C GLY A 7 35.32 -11.82 34.63
N ALA A 8 34.66 -10.71 34.97
CA ALA A 8 33.33 -10.37 34.45
C ALA A 8 33.46 -9.80 33.04
N ALA A 9 32.97 -10.52 32.04
CA ALA A 9 32.75 -9.98 30.70
C ALA A 9 31.44 -9.18 30.70
N LEU A 10 31.54 -7.85 30.59
CA LEU A 10 30.40 -6.96 30.47
C LEU A 10 29.87 -7.05 29.03
N ALA A 11 28.82 -7.84 28.81
CA ALA A 11 28.10 -7.84 27.53
C ALA A 11 27.21 -6.59 27.46
N ALA A 12 27.63 -5.58 26.70
CA ALA A 12 26.81 -4.40 26.42
C ALA A 12 25.69 -4.77 25.44
N PHE A 13 24.46 -4.91 25.95
CA PHE A 13 23.26 -5.00 25.12
C PHE A 13 22.96 -3.63 24.50
N VAL A 14 23.20 -3.48 23.20
CA VAL A 14 22.74 -2.32 22.43
C VAL A 14 21.23 -2.47 22.23
N PHE A 15 20.44 -1.81 23.08
CA PHE A 15 19.01 -1.61 22.85
C PHE A 15 18.84 -0.54 21.77
N LEU A 16 18.59 -0.97 20.53
CA LEU A 16 18.12 -0.06 19.47
C LEU A 16 16.70 0.43 19.82
N PRO A 17 16.43 1.75 19.82
CA PRO A 17 15.20 2.29 20.36
C PRO A 17 14.06 2.13 19.34
N VAL A 18 13.09 1.28 19.66
CA VAL A 18 11.82 1.11 18.90
C VAL A 18 11.05 2.44 18.75
N THR A 19 11.35 3.45 19.58
CA THR A 19 10.71 4.77 19.58
C THR A 19 11.06 5.62 18.35
N SER A 20 12.21 5.42 17.69
CA SER A 20 12.62 6.24 16.54
C SER A 20 11.82 5.94 15.27
N TYR A 21 11.53 4.66 15.03
CA TYR A 21 10.75 4.21 13.87
C TYR A 21 9.31 4.73 13.92
N ALA A 22 8.64 4.60 15.08
CA ALA A 22 7.27 5.08 15.23
C ALA A 22 7.14 6.60 15.09
N ALA A 23 8.17 7.36 15.45
CA ALA A 23 8.20 8.82 15.23
C ALA A 23 8.40 9.16 13.75
N ALA A 24 9.29 8.45 13.05
CA ALA A 24 9.51 8.62 11.61
C ALA A 24 8.25 8.28 10.80
N ASP A 25 7.56 7.19 11.13
CA ASP A 25 6.31 6.80 10.45
C ASP A 25 5.20 7.86 10.62
N ARG A 26 5.04 8.41 11.83
CA ARG A 26 4.07 9.50 12.06
C ARG A 26 4.40 10.75 11.26
N GLN A 27 5.68 11.11 11.16
CA GLN A 27 6.09 12.23 10.33
C GLN A 27 5.76 11.98 8.86
N ARG A 28 6.07 10.77 8.36
CA ARG A 28 5.76 10.36 6.98
C ARG A 28 4.26 10.40 6.70
N GLN A 29 3.44 9.87 7.60
CA GLN A 29 1.97 9.93 7.52
C GLN A 29 1.45 11.37 7.52
N ALA A 30 2.02 12.26 8.33
CA ALA A 30 1.64 13.67 8.35
C ALA A 30 1.98 14.39 7.03
N GLU A 31 3.13 14.08 6.42
CA GLU A 31 3.50 14.58 5.10
C GLU A 31 2.56 14.08 4.01
N VAL A 32 2.21 12.79 4.02
CA VAL A 32 1.24 12.18 3.11
C VAL A 32 -0.14 12.82 3.28
N ALA A 33 -0.61 13.00 4.51
CA ALA A 33 -1.88 13.69 4.78
C ALA A 33 -1.88 15.13 4.29
N ARG A 34 -0.74 15.83 4.37
CA ARG A 34 -0.57 17.21 3.88
C ARG A 34 -0.58 17.29 2.34
N ARG A 35 0.09 16.37 1.64
CA ARG A 35 0.18 16.35 0.17
C ARG A 35 -1.00 15.65 -0.50
N GLY A 36 -1.72 14.82 0.25
CA GLY A 36 -2.84 14.02 -0.25
C GLY A 36 -3.85 14.81 -1.09
N PRO A 37 -4.33 15.99 -0.65
CA PRO A 37 -5.29 16.79 -1.42
C PRO A 37 -4.82 17.24 -2.81
N ASP A 38 -3.51 17.24 -3.08
CA ASP A 38 -2.97 17.63 -4.39
C ASP A 38 -3.25 16.57 -5.47
N VAL A 39 -3.52 15.33 -5.06
CA VAL A 39 -3.65 14.16 -5.97
C VAL A 39 -4.92 13.36 -5.70
N MET A 40 -5.29 13.16 -4.43
CA MET A 40 -6.50 12.44 -4.01
C MET A 40 -7.65 13.43 -3.80
N PRO A 41 -8.65 13.47 -4.69
CA PRO A 41 -9.72 14.47 -4.63
C PRO A 41 -10.79 14.16 -3.57
N PHE A 42 -10.56 13.17 -2.71
CA PHE A 42 -11.46 12.70 -1.66
C PHE A 42 -10.80 12.83 -0.29
N SER A 43 -11.59 12.89 0.78
CA SER A 43 -11.06 12.88 2.15
C SER A 43 -10.48 11.50 2.52
N LEU A 44 -9.19 11.45 2.86
CA LEU A 44 -8.52 10.26 3.42
C LEU A 44 -9.27 9.74 4.66
N LYS A 45 -9.65 10.64 5.57
CA LYS A 45 -10.35 10.27 6.82
C LYS A 45 -11.73 9.66 6.58
N ALA A 46 -12.35 9.93 5.43
CA ALA A 46 -13.65 9.41 5.06
C ALA A 46 -13.57 8.19 4.12
N THR A 47 -12.37 7.72 3.79
CA THR A 47 -12.16 6.54 2.96
C THR A 47 -11.25 5.52 3.65
N THR A 48 -11.21 4.32 3.10
CA THR A 48 -10.27 3.29 3.49
C THR A 48 -9.61 2.73 2.25
N HIS A 49 -8.28 2.74 2.25
CA HIS A 49 -7.47 2.09 1.23
C HIS A 49 -7.23 0.65 1.66
N VAL A 50 -7.50 -0.29 0.76
CA VAL A 50 -7.33 -1.71 1.01
C VAL A 50 -6.35 -2.25 -0.02
N PHE A 51 -5.23 -2.78 0.44
CA PHE A 51 -4.19 -3.35 -0.42
C PHE A 51 -4.09 -4.85 -0.20
N THR A 52 -4.27 -5.64 -1.27
CA THR A 52 -4.35 -7.11 -1.20
C THR A 52 -3.37 -7.73 -2.17
N LYS A 53 -2.30 -8.37 -1.69
CA LYS A 53 -1.18 -8.88 -2.52
C LYS A 53 -1.42 -10.27 -3.11
N THR A 54 -1.77 -10.43 -4.38
CA THR A 54 -1.97 -11.78 -4.98
C THR A 54 -0.63 -12.41 -5.36
N ALA A 55 -0.63 -13.72 -5.64
CA ALA A 55 0.56 -14.44 -6.11
C ALA A 55 1.12 -13.88 -7.45
N ASP A 56 0.25 -13.28 -8.26
CA ASP A 56 0.56 -12.74 -9.60
C ASP A 56 0.42 -11.21 -9.68
N GLY A 57 0.35 -10.51 -8.55
CA GLY A 57 0.14 -9.07 -8.51
C GLY A 57 -0.57 -8.60 -7.25
N GLY A 58 -1.71 -7.92 -7.41
CA GLY A 58 -2.47 -7.42 -6.26
C GLY A 58 -3.68 -6.57 -6.61
N VAL A 59 -4.45 -6.22 -5.59
CA VAL A 59 -5.65 -5.39 -5.68
C VAL A 59 -5.48 -4.16 -4.80
N GLN A 60 -5.62 -2.97 -5.38
CA GLN A 60 -5.82 -1.71 -4.66
C GLN A 60 -7.31 -1.39 -4.71
N ARG A 61 -7.96 -1.31 -3.56
CA ARG A 61 -9.36 -0.90 -3.44
C ARG A 61 -9.44 0.33 -2.57
N VAL A 62 -10.30 1.27 -2.94
CA VAL A 62 -10.61 2.43 -2.10
C VAL A 62 -12.12 2.50 -1.96
N VAL A 63 -12.59 2.62 -0.72
CA VAL A 63 -14.03 2.71 -0.40
C VAL A 63 -14.29 3.84 0.58
N ALA A 64 -15.44 4.49 0.46
CA ALA A 64 -15.94 5.39 1.49
C ALA A 64 -16.28 4.61 2.76
N LYS A 65 -15.97 5.17 3.94
CA LYS A 65 -16.35 4.58 5.24
C LYS A 65 -17.87 4.53 5.42
N SER A 66 -18.59 5.44 4.77
CA SER A 66 -20.05 5.38 4.63
C SER A 66 -20.41 5.21 3.15
N ALA A 67 -21.05 4.09 2.80
CA ALA A 67 -21.52 3.85 1.44
C ALA A 67 -22.62 4.84 0.99
N ALA A 68 -23.26 5.54 1.93
CA ALA A 68 -24.22 6.60 1.64
C ALA A 68 -23.54 7.94 1.27
N ASP A 69 -22.23 8.09 1.50
CA ASP A 69 -21.48 9.27 1.07
C ASP A 69 -21.19 9.21 -0.44
N ASN A 70 -22.22 9.48 -1.23
CA ASN A 70 -22.15 9.44 -2.70
C ASN A 70 -21.11 10.39 -3.28
N ARG A 71 -20.75 11.47 -2.56
CA ARG A 71 -19.70 12.39 -2.97
C ARG A 71 -18.34 11.67 -2.92
N GLN A 72 -17.99 11.07 -1.79
CA GLN A 72 -16.74 10.32 -1.65
C GLN A 72 -16.68 9.15 -2.62
N VAL A 73 -17.77 8.40 -2.78
CA VAL A 73 -17.85 7.28 -3.75
C VAL A 73 -17.53 7.76 -5.18
N LYS A 74 -18.15 8.86 -5.62
CA LYS A 74 -17.93 9.41 -6.97
C LYS A 74 -16.48 9.85 -7.17
N LEU A 75 -15.90 10.53 -6.18
CA LEU A 75 -14.52 11.02 -6.23
C LEU A 75 -13.52 9.87 -6.28
N VAL A 76 -13.70 8.84 -5.43
CA VAL A 76 -12.89 7.62 -5.44
C VAL A 76 -12.94 6.93 -6.79
N ARG A 77 -14.15 6.74 -7.35
CA ARG A 77 -14.31 6.08 -8.66
C ARG A 77 -13.64 6.86 -9.78
N GLY A 78 -13.77 8.19 -9.79
CA GLY A 78 -13.08 9.07 -10.72
C GLY A 78 -11.56 8.93 -10.61
N HIS A 79 -11.04 9.03 -9.39
CA HIS A 79 -9.61 8.96 -9.12
C HIS A 79 -8.98 7.63 -9.53
N LEU A 80 -9.60 6.49 -9.23
CA LEU A 80 -9.03 5.19 -9.64
C LEU A 80 -9.06 4.98 -11.17
N ARG A 81 -10.02 5.57 -11.89
CA ARG A 81 -9.99 5.57 -13.35
C ARG A 81 -8.82 6.39 -13.89
N GLU A 82 -8.56 7.55 -13.29
CA GLU A 82 -7.44 8.42 -13.64
C GLU A 82 -6.09 7.75 -13.36
N ILE A 83 -5.90 7.18 -12.17
CA ILE A 83 -4.70 6.40 -11.80
C ILE A 83 -4.46 5.30 -12.83
N ARG A 84 -5.49 4.52 -13.18
CA ARG A 84 -5.36 3.48 -14.20
C ARG A 84 -4.87 4.04 -15.54
N ALA A 85 -5.44 5.16 -15.98
CA ALA A 85 -5.07 5.78 -17.26
C ALA A 85 -3.62 6.28 -17.26
N GLN A 86 -3.14 6.83 -16.13
CA GLN A 86 -1.76 7.26 -15.95
C GLN A 86 -0.79 6.07 -15.90
N PHE A 87 -1.09 5.05 -15.09
CA PHE A 87 -0.19 3.91 -14.89
C PHE A 87 -0.04 3.06 -16.15
N LEU A 88 -1.09 2.92 -16.96
CA LEU A 88 -1.01 2.25 -18.26
C LEU A 88 -0.06 2.97 -19.25
N LYS A 89 0.28 4.24 -19.00
CA LYS A 89 1.26 5.02 -19.76
C LYS A 89 2.63 5.07 -19.06
N GLY A 90 2.81 4.34 -17.95
CA GLY A 90 4.01 4.41 -17.12
C GLY A 90 4.13 5.71 -16.30
N ASP A 91 3.05 6.50 -16.19
CA ASP A 91 3.05 7.72 -15.40
C ASP A 91 2.69 7.41 -13.95
N PHE A 92 3.69 7.49 -13.07
CA PHE A 92 3.55 7.34 -11.62
C PHE A 92 3.87 8.64 -10.87
N SER A 93 3.65 9.80 -11.51
CA SER A 93 3.92 11.12 -10.91
C SER A 93 3.06 11.40 -9.67
N GLY A 94 1.77 11.03 -9.69
CA GLY A 94 0.87 11.16 -8.55
C GLY A 94 1.37 10.47 -7.28
N PRO A 95 1.65 9.15 -7.31
CA PRO A 95 2.27 8.46 -6.17
C PRO A 95 3.60 9.07 -5.74
N ALA A 96 4.47 9.44 -6.69
CA ALA A 96 5.76 10.05 -6.37
C ALA A 96 5.62 11.39 -5.63
N HIS A 97 4.59 12.19 -5.96
CA HIS A 97 4.32 13.47 -5.31
C HIS A 97 3.91 13.28 -3.84
N ILE A 98 2.97 12.37 -3.58
CA ILE A 98 2.44 12.14 -2.23
C ILE A 98 3.47 11.41 -1.35
N HIS A 99 4.05 10.34 -1.87
CA HIS A 99 4.82 9.37 -1.07
C HIS A 99 6.34 9.54 -1.16
N GLY A 100 6.80 10.42 -2.05
CA GLY A 100 8.20 10.62 -2.39
C GLY A 100 8.66 9.72 -3.55
N ALA A 101 9.66 10.20 -4.29
CA ALA A 101 10.23 9.47 -5.42
C ALA A 101 10.88 8.12 -5.02
N GLU A 102 11.38 8.05 -3.78
CA GLU A 102 12.06 6.89 -3.20
C GLU A 102 11.10 5.88 -2.53
N MET A 103 9.79 5.97 -2.79
CA MET A 103 8.85 4.99 -2.26
C MET A 103 9.23 3.57 -2.72
N PRO A 104 9.31 2.59 -1.80
CA PRO A 104 9.63 1.21 -2.16
C PRO A 104 8.76 0.68 -3.31
N GLY A 105 9.41 0.02 -4.28
CA GLY A 105 8.76 -0.52 -5.48
C GLY A 105 8.52 0.48 -6.61
N LEU A 106 8.46 1.80 -6.33
CA LEU A 106 8.07 2.80 -7.32
C LEU A 106 9.06 2.92 -8.50
N ALA A 107 10.36 2.84 -8.22
CA ALA A 107 11.40 2.88 -9.26
C ALA A 107 11.22 1.73 -10.26
N GLN A 108 10.99 0.51 -9.76
CA GLN A 108 10.77 -0.66 -10.61
C GLN A 108 9.46 -0.55 -11.39
N LEU A 109 8.36 -0.14 -10.75
CA LEU A 109 7.06 0.06 -11.40
C LEU A 109 7.14 1.07 -12.56
N LYS A 110 7.91 2.15 -12.42
CA LYS A 110 8.15 3.15 -13.48
C LYS A 110 8.89 2.60 -14.71
N THR A 111 9.65 1.51 -14.57
CA THR A 111 10.38 0.89 -15.69
C THR A 111 9.53 -0.11 -16.49
N THR A 112 8.28 -0.34 -16.07
CA THR A 112 7.36 -1.27 -16.72
C THR A 112 7.09 -0.86 -18.17
N LYS A 113 7.33 -1.78 -19.10
CA LYS A 113 6.98 -1.59 -20.52
C LYS A 113 5.48 -1.85 -20.75
N PRO A 114 4.87 -1.23 -21.78
CA PRO A 114 3.50 -1.54 -22.16
C PRO A 114 3.26 -3.06 -22.29
N GLY A 115 2.22 -3.57 -21.62
CA GLY A 115 1.86 -4.99 -21.61
C GLY A 115 2.51 -5.84 -20.52
N GLN A 116 3.53 -5.36 -19.78
CA GLN A 116 4.13 -6.12 -18.69
C GLN A 116 3.30 -6.10 -17.39
N LEU A 117 2.46 -5.09 -17.21
CA LEU A 117 1.55 -4.95 -16.07
C LEU A 117 0.14 -4.69 -16.59
N ALA A 118 -0.73 -5.67 -16.44
CA ALA A 118 -2.16 -5.50 -16.72
C ALA A 118 -2.83 -4.80 -15.53
N ILE A 119 -3.62 -3.76 -15.83
CA ILE A 119 -4.38 -3.00 -14.82
C ILE A 119 -5.85 -2.96 -15.24
N SER A 120 -6.71 -3.64 -14.50
CA SER A 120 -8.17 -3.60 -14.69
C SER A 120 -8.84 -2.78 -13.62
N TYR A 121 -10.00 -2.20 -13.96
CA TYR A 121 -10.81 -1.37 -13.09
C TYR A 121 -12.16 -2.01 -12.85
N LYS A 122 -12.70 -1.87 -11.63
CA LYS A 122 -14.07 -2.31 -11.30
C LYS A 122 -14.70 -1.39 -10.26
N ASP A 123 -15.96 -0.99 -10.49
CA ASP A 123 -16.80 -0.38 -9.45
C ASP A 123 -17.13 -1.42 -8.37
N VAL A 124 -17.05 -1.04 -7.11
CA VAL A 124 -17.51 -1.85 -5.97
C VAL A 124 -18.51 -1.07 -5.12
N ALA A 125 -19.15 -1.75 -4.17
CA ALA A 125 -19.97 -1.08 -3.17
C ALA A 125 -19.12 -0.06 -2.41
N GLY A 126 -19.56 1.21 -2.38
CA GLY A 126 -18.85 2.29 -1.69
C GLY A 126 -17.58 2.81 -2.37
N GLY A 127 -17.21 2.35 -3.57
CA GLY A 127 -15.99 2.83 -4.23
C GLY A 127 -15.61 2.10 -5.51
N ALA A 128 -14.32 1.81 -5.67
CA ALA A 128 -13.77 1.06 -6.80
C ALA A 128 -12.46 0.34 -6.43
N GLU A 129 -11.99 -0.51 -7.34
CA GLU A 129 -10.71 -1.19 -7.23
C GLU A 129 -9.95 -1.23 -8.56
N LEU A 130 -8.63 -1.33 -8.44
CA LEU A 130 -7.69 -1.67 -9.48
C LEU A 130 -7.08 -3.04 -9.20
N THR A 131 -7.14 -3.93 -10.18
CA THR A 131 -6.42 -5.22 -10.13
C THR A 131 -5.21 -5.15 -11.03
N TYR A 132 -4.05 -5.44 -10.45
CA TYR A 132 -2.75 -5.50 -11.09
C TYR A 132 -2.38 -6.97 -11.30
N ARG A 133 -1.99 -7.33 -12.53
CA ARG A 133 -1.50 -8.67 -12.85
C ARG A 133 -0.25 -8.63 -13.73
N THR A 134 0.69 -9.51 -13.43
CA THR A 134 1.92 -9.68 -14.21
C THR A 134 2.48 -11.09 -14.03
N ALA A 135 3.17 -11.60 -15.05
CA ALA A 135 3.94 -12.83 -14.96
C ALA A 135 5.39 -12.59 -14.49
N ASP A 136 5.82 -11.33 -14.41
CA ASP A 136 7.17 -10.97 -13.96
C ASP A 136 7.22 -10.92 -12.43
N ILE A 137 7.93 -11.88 -11.85
CA ILE A 137 8.07 -12.03 -10.39
C ILE A 137 8.73 -10.80 -9.75
N GLN A 138 9.61 -10.10 -10.47
CA GLN A 138 10.22 -8.87 -9.95
C GLN A 138 9.21 -7.73 -9.89
N LEU A 139 8.29 -7.65 -10.87
CA LEU A 139 7.19 -6.69 -10.82
C LEU A 139 6.16 -7.03 -9.73
N VAL A 140 5.89 -8.32 -9.48
CA VAL A 140 5.06 -8.73 -8.33
C VAL A 140 5.70 -8.25 -7.02
N SER A 141 6.99 -8.51 -6.83
CA SER A 141 7.73 -8.08 -5.63
C SER A 141 7.72 -6.56 -5.47
N ALA A 142 7.92 -5.81 -6.55
CA ALA A 142 7.87 -4.35 -6.53
C ALA A 142 6.48 -3.82 -6.16
N LEU A 143 5.41 -4.41 -6.72
CA LEU A 143 4.04 -4.06 -6.38
C LEU A 143 3.74 -4.33 -4.90
N HIS A 144 4.23 -5.44 -4.36
CA HIS A 144 4.04 -5.79 -2.95
C HIS A 144 4.77 -4.81 -2.03
N ALA A 145 6.01 -4.43 -2.36
CA ALA A 145 6.75 -3.41 -1.63
C ALA A 145 6.03 -2.05 -1.68
N TRP A 146 5.47 -1.69 -2.84
CA TRP A 146 4.68 -0.47 -3.00
C TRP A 146 3.38 -0.48 -2.18
N PHE A 147 2.73 -1.63 -2.07
CA PHE A 147 1.56 -1.80 -1.19
C PHE A 147 1.92 -1.67 0.29
N ASP A 148 3.01 -2.30 0.73
CA ASP A 148 3.47 -2.19 2.13
C ASP A 148 3.81 -0.76 2.51
N ALA A 149 4.49 -0.04 1.62
CA ALA A 149 4.81 1.36 1.82
C ALA A 149 3.55 2.21 1.96
N GLN A 150 2.53 1.98 1.11
CA GLN A 150 1.26 2.69 1.21
C GLN A 150 0.48 2.35 2.47
N LEU A 151 0.52 1.10 2.94
CA LEU A 151 -0.09 0.72 4.22
C LEU A 151 0.52 1.50 5.39
N SER A 152 1.85 1.68 5.40
CA SER A 152 2.52 2.51 6.41
C SER A 152 2.15 4.00 6.25
N ASP A 153 2.23 4.52 5.04
CA ASP A 153 2.03 5.95 4.71
C ASP A 153 0.61 6.45 4.98
N HIS A 154 -0.40 5.62 4.76
CA HIS A 154 -1.81 5.98 5.00
C HIS A 154 -2.29 5.60 6.41
N GLY A 155 -1.52 4.80 7.15
CA GLY A 155 -1.78 4.48 8.56
C GLY A 155 -3.22 4.03 8.82
N ALA A 156 -3.93 4.74 9.70
CA ALA A 156 -5.29 4.39 10.12
C ALA A 156 -6.35 4.45 9.00
N ASP A 157 -6.04 5.06 7.85
CA ASP A 157 -6.93 5.13 6.69
C ASP A 157 -6.59 4.06 5.63
N ALA A 158 -5.71 3.10 5.96
CA ALA A 158 -5.42 1.95 5.13
C ALA A 158 -5.38 0.62 5.91
N MET A 159 -5.61 -0.48 5.21
CA MET A 159 -5.52 -1.83 5.77
C MET A 159 -5.12 -2.86 4.72
N ALA A 160 -4.49 -3.94 5.18
CA ALA A 160 -4.26 -5.11 4.34
C ALA A 160 -5.59 -5.83 4.09
N GLY A 161 -5.85 -6.20 2.83
CA GLY A 161 -6.96 -7.08 2.50
C GLY A 161 -6.58 -8.55 2.65
N HIS A 162 -7.57 -9.39 2.92
CA HIS A 162 -7.38 -10.84 2.95
C HIS A 162 -7.69 -11.43 1.57
N HIS A 163 -6.80 -12.29 1.07
CA HIS A 163 -7.20 -13.20 0.00
C HIS A 163 -8.18 -14.18 0.59
N GLY A 164 -9.44 -14.09 0.16
CA GLY A 164 -10.32 -15.23 0.30
C GLY A 164 -9.67 -16.38 -0.46
N HIS A 165 -9.12 -17.37 0.26
CA HIS A 165 -9.21 -18.72 -0.25
C HIS A 165 -10.71 -18.97 -0.37
N SER A 166 -11.26 -18.82 -1.57
CA SER A 166 -12.58 -19.36 -1.87
C SER A 166 -12.47 -20.84 -1.58
N HIS A 167 -12.87 -21.27 -0.38
CA HIS A 167 -13.27 -22.64 -0.15
C HIS A 167 -14.41 -22.86 -1.12
N HIS A 168 -14.09 -23.59 -2.18
CA HIS A 168 -15.08 -24.09 -3.11
C HIS A 168 -15.88 -25.12 -2.30
N ASP A 169 -16.91 -24.66 -1.59
CA ASP A 169 -17.95 -25.55 -1.09
C ASP A 169 -18.51 -26.24 -2.33
N THR A 170 -18.11 -27.50 -2.48
CA THR A 170 -18.72 -28.41 -3.43
C THR A 170 -20.10 -28.69 -2.85
N PRO A 171 -21.22 -28.34 -3.52
CA PRO A 171 -22.51 -28.75 -3.04
C PRO A 171 -22.54 -30.28 -3.11
N LYS A 172 -22.67 -30.93 -1.96
CA LYS A 172 -23.21 -32.29 -1.93
C LYS A 172 -24.69 -32.16 -2.32
N GLN A 173 -25.03 -32.51 -3.56
CA GLN A 173 -26.16 -33.38 -3.93
C GLN A 173 -25.86 -33.99 -5.30
#